data_AF-A0A958FB23-F1
#
_entry.id   AF-A0A958FB23-F1
#
_cell.length_a   1.000
_cell.length_b   1.000
_cell.length_c   1.000
_cell.angle_alpha   90.00
_cell.angle_beta   90.00
_cell.angle_gamma   90.00
#
_symmetry.space_group_name_H-M   'P 1'
#
loop_
_entity.id
_entity.type
_entity.pdbx_description
1 polymer ?
#
loop_
_entity_poly.entity_id
_entity_poly.type
_entity_poly.pdbx_seq_one_letter_code
_entity_poly.pdbx_strand_id
1 'polypeptide(L)'
;ISNPGLESGLMIAQYTAASLVSENKTLAHPASVDSIPSCENQEDHVSMAPIGARKARQILENVQKIVAIELLYAAQALDFRLNNEQQKTDSGPERLFGKGSAAAYRLIRNHIPFIEKDRPIYRDIERMLELVRGGAVLEAVERAVGKLK
;
A
#
# COMPACT_ATOMS: atom_id res chain seq x y z
N ILE A 1 8.19 -15.51 -8.96
CA ILE A 1 9.47 -16.16 -8.63
C ILE A 1 9.58 -17.45 -9.41
N SER A 2 10.74 -17.67 -10.00
CA SER A 2 11.00 -18.84 -10.84
C SER A 2 11.55 -20.04 -10.05
N ASN A 3 12.10 -19.84 -8.85
CA ASN A 3 12.65 -20.91 -8.00
C ASN A 3 12.26 -20.75 -6.51
N PRO A 4 11.10 -21.26 -6.07
CA PRO A 4 10.67 -21.17 -4.68
C PRO A 4 11.61 -21.95 -3.74
N GLY A 5 11.94 -21.36 -2.59
CA GLY A 5 12.84 -21.96 -1.59
C GLY A 5 14.25 -21.38 -1.63
N LEU A 6 14.80 -21.13 -2.83
CA LEU A 6 16.01 -20.33 -2.98
C LEU A 6 15.68 -18.83 -2.96
N GLU A 7 14.60 -18.45 -3.64
CA GLU A 7 14.09 -17.09 -3.70
C GLU A 7 12.93 -16.91 -2.70
N SER A 8 12.96 -15.83 -1.93
CA SER A 8 11.93 -15.46 -0.92
C SER A 8 10.83 -14.56 -1.50
N GLY A 9 11.08 -13.90 -2.63
CA GLY A 9 10.17 -12.98 -3.29
C GLY A 9 9.69 -11.86 -2.36
N LEU A 10 8.38 -11.76 -2.19
CA LEU A 10 7.75 -10.70 -1.41
C LEU A 10 7.63 -11.01 0.10
N MET A 11 8.15 -12.15 0.58
CA MET A 11 7.99 -12.60 1.98
C MET A 11 8.31 -11.49 3.00
N ILE A 12 9.46 -10.81 2.85
CA ILE A 12 9.89 -9.75 3.79
C ILE A 12 9.04 -8.48 3.66
N ALA A 13 8.44 -8.22 2.50
CA ALA A 13 7.50 -7.11 2.35
C ALA A 13 6.25 -7.33 3.22
N GLN A 14 5.79 -8.58 3.39
CA GLN A 14 4.69 -8.90 4.30
C GLN A 14 5.07 -8.60 5.76
N TYR A 15 6.30 -8.89 6.17
CA TYR A 15 6.76 -8.62 7.54
C TYR A 15 6.76 -7.12 7.82
N THR A 16 7.16 -6.33 6.82
CA THR A 16 7.10 -4.86 6.90
C THR A 16 5.67 -4.38 7.06
N ALA A 17 4.73 -4.85 6.22
CA ALA A 17 3.32 -4.49 6.34
C ALA A 17 2.73 -4.88 7.72
N ALA A 18 3.02 -6.09 8.19
CA ALA A 18 2.56 -6.58 9.50
C ALA A 18 3.12 -5.75 10.67
N SER A 19 4.40 -5.36 10.61
CA SER A 19 5.02 -4.49 11.60
C SER A 19 4.33 -3.12 11.68
N LEU A 20 4.08 -2.49 10.53
CA LEU A 20 3.38 -1.19 10.45
C LEU A 20 1.95 -1.28 10.98
N VAL A 21 1.23 -2.38 10.70
CA VAL A 21 -0.09 -2.62 11.28
C VAL A 21 0.00 -2.75 12.81
N SER A 22 1.01 -3.45 13.33
CA SER A 22 1.21 -3.61 14.76
C SER A 22 1.52 -2.27 15.45
N GLU A 23 2.39 -1.45 14.87
CA GLU A 23 2.70 -0.10 15.36
C GLU A 23 1.46 0.80 15.38
N ASN A 24 0.63 0.74 14.33
CA ASN A 24 -0.63 1.48 14.27
C ASN A 24 -1.59 1.14 15.41
N LYS A 25 -1.57 -0.09 15.95
CA LYS A 25 -2.41 -0.46 17.12
C LYS A 25 -2.04 0.34 18.36
N THR A 26 -0.74 0.55 18.60
CA THR A 26 -0.26 1.39 19.69
C THR A 26 -0.62 2.86 19.45
N LEU A 27 -0.47 3.35 18.22
CA LEU A 27 -0.86 4.71 17.85
C LEU A 27 -2.37 4.95 17.90
N ALA A 28 -3.21 3.92 17.84
CA ALA A 28 -4.66 4.07 17.85
C ALA A 28 -5.25 4.46 19.21
N HIS A 29 -4.47 4.45 20.30
CA HIS A 29 -4.96 4.93 21.60
C HIS A 29 -5.38 6.41 21.50
N PRO A 30 -6.59 6.83 21.89
CA PRO A 30 -7.04 8.20 21.69
C PRO A 30 -6.19 9.16 22.54
N ALA A 31 -5.66 10.23 21.93
CA ALA A 31 -4.96 11.26 22.69
C ALA A 31 -5.93 12.15 23.49
N SER A 32 -7.16 12.29 23.01
CA SER A 32 -8.18 13.18 23.57
C SER A 32 -8.82 12.71 24.86
N VAL A 33 -8.47 11.51 25.36
CA VAL A 33 -8.93 11.03 26.68
C VAL A 33 -7.98 11.44 27.81
N ASP A 34 -6.88 12.09 27.47
CA ASP A 34 -5.89 12.61 28.41
C ASP A 34 -6.02 14.13 28.57
N SER A 35 -5.84 14.61 29.80
CA SER A 35 -5.83 16.03 30.16
C SER A 35 -5.00 16.20 31.42
N ILE A 36 -4.02 17.09 31.37
CA ILE A 36 -3.16 17.43 32.51
C ILE A 36 -3.39 18.91 32.82
N PRO A 37 -3.95 19.25 34.00
CA PRO A 37 -4.17 20.63 34.39
C PRO A 37 -2.88 21.45 34.39
N SER A 38 -2.94 22.64 33.82
CA SER A 38 -1.86 23.64 33.83
C SER A 38 -2.30 24.93 34.49
N CYS A 39 -1.34 25.83 34.74
CA CYS A 39 -1.58 27.18 35.22
C CYS A 39 -2.43 27.25 36.50
N GLU A 40 -2.07 26.46 37.52
CA GLU A 40 -2.78 26.45 38.82
C GLU A 40 -4.29 26.18 38.67
N ASN A 41 -4.63 25.22 37.78
CA ASN A 41 -6.00 24.85 37.40
C ASN A 41 -6.79 25.93 36.65
N GLN A 42 -6.15 26.96 36.09
CA GLN A 42 -6.82 27.85 35.13
C GLN A 42 -7.08 27.14 33.79
N GLU A 43 -6.17 26.24 33.41
CA GLU A 43 -6.33 25.33 32.27
C GLU A 43 -6.54 23.92 32.81
N ASP A 44 -7.66 23.69 33.50
CA ASP A 44 -8.00 22.42 34.16
C ASP A 44 -8.45 21.31 33.20
N HIS A 45 -8.83 21.68 31.97
CA HIS A 45 -9.22 20.74 30.92
C HIS A 45 -8.64 21.12 29.54
N VAL A 46 -7.84 20.23 28.95
CA VAL A 46 -7.22 20.41 27.64
C VAL A 46 -7.45 19.19 26.73
N SER A 47 -7.39 19.39 25.42
CA SER A 47 -7.81 18.37 24.44
C SER A 47 -6.72 17.42 23.97
N MET A 48 -5.44 17.74 24.24
CA MET A 48 -4.27 17.06 23.65
C MET A 48 -4.33 16.92 22.11
N ALA A 49 -5.09 17.77 21.42
CA ALA A 49 -5.36 17.67 19.98
C ALA A 49 -4.09 17.63 19.09
N PRO A 50 -3.01 18.40 19.38
CA PRO A 50 -1.77 18.29 18.59
C PRO A 50 -1.13 16.90 18.64
N ILE A 51 -1.27 16.16 19.75
CA ILE A 51 -0.81 14.77 19.85
C ILE A 51 -1.66 13.89 18.94
N GLY A 52 -2.98 14.03 19.01
CA GLY A 52 -3.92 13.32 18.14
C GLY A 52 -3.63 13.52 16.65
N ALA A 53 -3.41 14.76 16.22
CA ALA A 53 -3.07 15.09 14.83
C ALA A 53 -1.75 14.44 14.37
N ARG A 54 -0.71 14.45 15.21
CA ARG A 54 0.57 13.79 14.88
C ARG A 54 0.43 12.27 14.75
N LYS A 55 -0.34 11.65 15.65
CA LYS A 55 -0.62 10.20 15.60
C LYS A 55 -1.40 9.83 14.34
N ALA A 56 -2.43 10.61 13.99
CA ALA A 56 -3.21 10.41 12.77
C ALA A 56 -2.34 10.50 11.50
N ARG A 57 -1.44 11.50 11.43
CA ARG A 57 -0.47 11.62 10.32
C ARG A 57 0.44 10.39 10.22
N GLN A 58 0.98 9.91 11.34
CA GLN A 58 1.85 8.73 11.33
C GLN A 58 1.10 7.47 10.86
N ILE A 59 -0.14 7.28 11.33
CA ILE A 59 -0.99 6.17 10.88
C ILE A 59 -1.23 6.26 9.37
N LEU A 60 -1.54 7.45 8.85
CA LEU A 60 -1.73 7.67 7.40
C LEU A 60 -0.48 7.27 6.60
N GLU A 61 0.71 7.69 7.05
CA GLU A 61 1.98 7.33 6.40
C GLU A 61 2.23 5.82 6.39
N ASN A 62 1.93 5.15 7.50
CA ASN A 62 2.04 3.70 7.64
C ASN A 62 1.04 2.97 6.71
N VAL A 63 -0.22 3.42 6.68
CA VAL A 63 -1.27 2.84 5.83
C VAL A 63 -0.95 2.99 4.35
N GLN A 64 -0.44 4.15 3.91
CA GLN A 64 0.01 4.33 2.53
C GLN A 64 1.07 3.31 2.11
N LYS A 65 2.03 3.00 3.00
CA LYS A 65 3.05 1.98 2.74
C LYS A 65 2.47 0.56 2.76
N ILE A 66 1.51 0.27 3.64
CA ILE A 66 0.78 -1.01 3.65
C ILE A 66 0.03 -1.22 2.32
N VAL A 67 -0.73 -0.23 1.86
CA VAL A 67 -1.46 -0.28 0.58
C VAL A 67 -0.50 -0.40 -0.60
N ALA A 68 0.64 0.28 -0.56
CA ALA A 68 1.67 0.13 -1.58
C ALA A 68 2.19 -1.32 -1.65
N ILE A 69 2.48 -1.94 -0.51
CA ILE A 69 2.90 -3.35 -0.46
C ILE A 69 1.79 -4.26 -1.00
N GLU A 70 0.54 -4.03 -0.61
CA GLU A 70 -0.61 -4.79 -1.11
C GLU A 70 -0.74 -4.72 -2.64
N LEU A 71 -0.56 -3.53 -3.23
CA LEU A 71 -0.61 -3.35 -4.68
C LEU A 71 0.54 -4.06 -5.40
N LEU A 72 1.74 -4.13 -4.79
CA LEU A 72 2.84 -4.95 -5.32
C LEU A 72 2.47 -6.44 -5.35
N TYR A 73 1.89 -6.93 -4.24
CA TYR A 73 1.39 -8.31 -4.17
C TYR A 73 0.31 -8.58 -5.22
N ALA A 74 -0.65 -7.66 -5.36
CA ALA A 74 -1.71 -7.77 -6.35
C ALA A 74 -1.15 -7.83 -7.78
N ALA A 75 -0.24 -6.92 -8.14
CA ALA A 75 0.40 -6.94 -9.45
C ALA A 75 1.16 -8.26 -9.69
N GLN A 76 1.94 -8.72 -8.71
CA GLN A 76 2.67 -9.98 -8.80
C GLN A 76 1.75 -11.20 -8.93
N ALA A 77 0.64 -11.23 -8.21
CA ALA A 77 -0.37 -12.28 -8.31
C ALA A 77 -1.04 -12.29 -9.70
N LEU A 78 -1.28 -11.10 -10.28
CA LEU A 78 -1.85 -10.97 -11.61
C LEU A 78 -0.88 -11.49 -12.69
N ASP A 79 0.42 -11.25 -12.58
CA ASP A 79 1.43 -11.83 -13.50
C ASP A 79 1.37 -13.37 -13.50
N PHE A 80 1.24 -14.00 -12.33
CA PHE A 80 1.12 -15.45 -12.25
C PHE A 80 -0.15 -15.97 -12.93
N ARG A 81 -1.28 -15.27 -12.75
CA ARG A 81 -2.53 -15.62 -13.45
C ARG A 81 -2.40 -15.44 -14.96
N LEU A 82 -1.80 -14.34 -15.41
CA LEU A 82 -1.56 -14.06 -16.82
C LEU A 82 -0.67 -15.11 -17.46
N ASN A 83 0.45 -15.47 -16.84
CA ASN A 83 1.38 -16.47 -17.38
C ASN A 83 0.75 -17.87 -17.48
N ASN A 84 -0.17 -18.20 -16.58
CA ASN A 84 -0.90 -19.48 -16.62
C ASN A 84 -2.01 -19.50 -17.69
N GLU A 85 -2.63 -18.36 -18.00
CA GLU A 85 -3.74 -18.25 -18.96
C GLU A 85 -3.29 -17.85 -20.39
N GLN A 86 -2.18 -17.15 -20.55
CA GLN A 86 -1.54 -16.90 -21.86
C GLN A 86 -1.08 -18.20 -22.52
N GLN A 87 -0.68 -19.20 -21.72
CA GLN A 87 -0.46 -20.57 -22.22
C GLN A 87 -1.73 -21.24 -22.78
N LYS A 88 -2.91 -20.65 -22.56
CA LYS A 88 -4.21 -21.19 -23.01
C LYS A 88 -4.90 -20.32 -24.07
N THR A 89 -4.60 -19.01 -24.17
CA THR A 89 -5.20 -18.10 -25.17
C THR A 89 -4.33 -16.86 -25.45
N ASP A 90 -4.33 -16.35 -26.69
CA ASP A 90 -3.68 -15.08 -27.12
C ASP A 90 -4.35 -13.79 -26.60
N SER A 91 -5.11 -13.87 -25.51
CA SER A 91 -5.89 -12.74 -25.00
C SER A 91 -5.06 -11.87 -24.06
N GLY A 92 -5.01 -10.56 -24.31
CA GLY A 92 -4.37 -9.61 -23.41
C GLY A 92 -5.05 -9.49 -22.02
N PRO A 93 -4.43 -8.76 -21.07
CA PRO A 93 -4.89 -8.66 -19.68
C PRO A 93 -6.31 -8.12 -19.50
N GLU A 94 -6.85 -7.41 -20.49
CA GLU A 94 -8.21 -6.84 -20.45
C GLU A 94 -9.32 -7.90 -20.49
N ARG A 95 -9.03 -9.12 -20.96
CA ARG A 95 -10.00 -10.23 -20.92
C ARG A 95 -10.10 -10.86 -19.53
N LEU A 96 -9.03 -10.77 -18.75
CA LEU A 96 -8.88 -11.51 -17.49
C LEU A 96 -9.36 -10.73 -16.27
N PHE A 97 -9.29 -9.39 -16.33
CA PHE A 97 -9.59 -8.52 -15.20
C PHE A 97 -10.43 -7.32 -15.62
N GLY A 98 -11.13 -6.70 -14.67
CA GLY A 98 -11.93 -5.50 -14.94
C GLY A 98 -11.07 -4.32 -15.43
N LYS A 99 -11.68 -3.41 -16.22
CA LYS A 99 -11.01 -2.25 -16.83
C LYS A 99 -10.14 -1.44 -15.86
N GLY A 100 -10.65 -1.19 -14.65
CA GLY A 100 -9.91 -0.47 -13.60
C GLY A 100 -8.69 -1.24 -13.10
N SER A 101 -8.85 -2.53 -12.78
CA SER A 101 -7.74 -3.39 -12.36
C SER A 101 -6.67 -3.52 -13.45
N ALA A 102 -7.08 -3.66 -14.72
CA ALA A 102 -6.16 -3.68 -15.85
C ALA A 102 -5.37 -2.36 -16.00
N ALA A 103 -6.01 -1.22 -15.78
CA ALA A 103 -5.36 0.09 -15.81
C ALA A 103 -4.34 0.25 -14.67
N ALA A 104 -4.72 -0.09 -13.44
CA ALA A 104 -3.81 -0.07 -12.29
C ALA A 104 -2.61 -1.00 -12.52
N TYR A 105 -2.87 -2.24 -12.96
CA TYR A 105 -1.84 -3.23 -13.27
C TYR A 105 -0.82 -2.71 -14.30
N ARG A 106 -1.30 -2.16 -15.43
CA ARG A 106 -0.43 -1.58 -16.46
C ARG A 106 0.43 -0.45 -15.91
N LEU A 107 -0.16 0.47 -15.15
CA LEU A 107 0.59 1.56 -14.53
C LEU A 107 1.70 1.00 -13.63
N ILE A 108 1.39 0.04 -12.76
CA ILE A 108 2.35 -0.57 -11.85
C ILE A 108 3.48 -1.23 -12.64
N ARG A 109 3.17 -2.04 -13.67
CA ARG A 109 4.18 -2.74 -14.47
C ARG A 109 5.06 -1.84 -15.31
N ASN A 110 4.56 -0.67 -15.71
CA ASN A 110 5.38 0.35 -16.37
C ASN A 110 6.43 0.98 -15.45
N HIS A 111 6.24 0.90 -14.12
CA HIS A 111 7.14 1.51 -13.14
C HIS A 111 7.93 0.47 -12.32
N ILE A 112 7.38 -0.73 -12.14
CA ILE A 112 7.89 -1.77 -11.27
C ILE A 112 7.84 -3.11 -12.02
N PRO A 113 8.99 -3.59 -12.53
CA PRO A 113 9.03 -4.81 -13.32
C PRO A 113 8.69 -6.04 -12.48
N PHE A 114 8.28 -7.13 -13.14
CA PHE A 114 8.02 -8.43 -12.51
C PHE A 114 9.19 -8.88 -11.62
N ILE A 115 8.86 -9.48 -10.49
CA ILE A 115 9.86 -10.04 -9.57
C ILE A 115 10.07 -11.51 -9.92
N GLU A 116 11.04 -11.76 -10.78
CA GLU A 116 11.42 -13.11 -11.20
C GLU A 116 12.39 -13.77 -10.20
N LYS A 117 13.39 -13.00 -9.76
CA LYS A 117 14.42 -13.36 -8.78
C LYS A 117 14.46 -12.32 -7.67
N ASP A 118 15.01 -12.67 -6.52
CA ASP A 118 15.16 -11.76 -5.41
C ASP A 118 16.04 -10.57 -5.78
N ARG A 119 15.61 -9.41 -5.29
CA ARG A 119 16.31 -8.14 -5.41
C ARG A 119 15.97 -7.29 -4.19
N PRO A 120 16.70 -6.19 -3.94
CA PRO A 120 16.39 -5.30 -2.83
C PRO A 120 14.98 -4.71 -2.95
N ILE A 121 14.02 -5.30 -2.21
CA ILE A 121 12.59 -5.02 -2.38
C ILE A 121 12.17 -3.62 -1.91
N TYR A 122 12.96 -2.99 -1.05
CA TYR A 122 12.66 -1.67 -0.50
C TYR A 122 12.51 -0.61 -1.61
N ARG A 123 13.26 -0.73 -2.72
CA ARG A 123 13.17 0.17 -3.88
C ARG A 123 11.81 0.07 -4.58
N ASP A 124 11.31 -1.16 -4.72
CA ASP A 124 10.00 -1.41 -5.32
C ASP A 124 8.89 -0.88 -4.40
N ILE A 125 9.04 -1.06 -3.07
CA ILE A 125 8.11 -0.52 -2.07
C ILE A 125 8.08 1.01 -2.11
N GLU A 126 9.25 1.66 -2.15
CA GLU A 126 9.36 3.13 -2.24
C GLU A 126 8.73 3.65 -3.53
N ARG A 127 9.02 3.01 -4.67
CA ARG A 127 8.41 3.38 -5.94
C ARG A 127 6.90 3.22 -5.94
N MET A 128 6.38 2.13 -5.36
CA MET A 128 4.94 1.93 -5.25
C MET A 128 4.30 2.94 -4.30
N LEU A 129 4.99 3.29 -3.21
CA LEU A 129 4.55 4.33 -2.29
C LEU A 129 4.45 5.70 -2.95
N GLU A 130 5.39 6.06 -3.83
CA GLU A 130 5.31 7.28 -4.65
C GLU A 130 4.05 7.29 -5.52
N LEU A 131 3.74 6.18 -6.20
CA LEU A 131 2.56 6.05 -7.05
C LEU A 131 1.25 6.16 -6.26
N VAL A 132 1.21 5.62 -5.03
CA VAL A 132 0.05 5.73 -4.13
C VAL A 132 -0.09 7.16 -3.62
N ARG A 133 0.98 7.76 -3.08
CA ARG A 133 0.96 9.11 -2.53
C ARG A 133 0.68 10.18 -3.57
N GLY A 134 1.20 10.00 -4.78
CA GLY A 134 0.97 10.90 -5.91
C GLY A 134 -0.41 10.75 -6.55
N GLY A 135 -1.24 9.81 -6.11
CA GLY A 135 -2.58 9.58 -6.68
C GLY A 135 -2.57 8.96 -8.08
N ALA A 136 -1.40 8.62 -8.63
CA ALA A 136 -1.26 8.12 -10.01
C ALA A 136 -2.08 6.85 -10.25
N VAL A 137 -2.17 5.96 -9.25
CA VAL A 137 -3.01 4.74 -9.34
C VAL A 137 -4.49 5.11 -9.47
N LEU A 138 -4.97 6.03 -8.64
CA LEU A 138 -6.36 6.49 -8.67
C LEU A 138 -6.68 7.14 -10.02
N GLU A 139 -5.85 8.07 -10.48
CA GLU A 139 -6.04 8.74 -11.78
C GLU A 139 -6.05 7.77 -12.96
N ALA A 140 -5.19 6.76 -12.94
CA ALA A 140 -5.14 5.75 -14.00
C ALA A 140 -6.42 4.90 -14.02
N VAL A 141 -6.94 4.53 -12.85
CA VAL A 141 -8.21 3.81 -12.73
C VAL A 141 -9.37 4.69 -13.18
N GLU A 142 -9.46 5.92 -12.70
CA GLU A 142 -10.54 6.85 -13.05
C GLU A 142 -10.57 7.20 -14.54
N ARG A 143 -9.41 7.31 -15.19
CA ARG A 143 -9.34 7.43 -16.65
C ARG A 143 -9.94 6.25 -17.40
N ALA A 144 -9.87 5.04 -16.82
CA ALA A 144 -10.36 3.83 -17.46
C ALA A 144 -11.84 3.53 -17.17
N VAL A 145 -12.36 3.89 -15.99
CA VAL A 145 -13.73 3.53 -15.56
C VAL A 145 -14.64 4.72 -15.27
N GLY A 146 -14.13 5.95 -15.42
CA GLY A 146 -14.81 7.16 -14.96
C GLY A 146 -14.48 7.48 -13.49
N LYS A 147 -14.88 8.67 -13.04
CA LYS A 147 -14.64 9.15 -11.67
C LYS A 147 -15.26 8.19 -10.66
N LEU A 148 -14.47 7.76 -9.67
CA LEU A 148 -14.98 6.93 -8.59
C LEU A 148 -15.82 7.80 -7.64
N LYS A 149 -16.98 7.30 -7.22
CA LYS A 149 -17.92 7.99 -6.32
C LYS A 149 -17.83 7.42 -4.92
#